data_AF-A0A6C0HQ96-F1
#
_entry.id   AF-A0A6C0HQ96-F1
#
_cell.length_a   1.000
_cell.length_b   1.000
_cell.length_c   1.000
_cell.angle_alpha   90.00
_cell.angle_beta   90.00
_cell.angle_gamma   90.00
#
_symmetry.space_group_name_H-M   'P 1'
#
loop_
_entity.id
_entity.type
_entity.pdbx_description
1 polymer ?
#
loop_
_entity_poly.entity_id
_entity_poly.type
_entity_poly.pdbx_seq_one_letter_code
_entity_poly.pdbx_strand_id
1 'polypeptide(L)'
;MSLWSLSENTSASWQPGNSENIKLLENNNINTNWKYRSYMVKNADEIIKINQINACKAIGLQNIDTNKPNGKTNSPFLYKSFDDDSTPRGYETSNAKMKYISEVTQEKQMATHTATEKKISIVEYLRNLF
;
A
#
# COMPACT_ATOMS: atom_id res chain seq x y z
N MET A 1 47.20 -17.38 16.83
CA MET A 1 45.91 -16.65 16.92
C MET A 1 45.26 -16.77 15.55
N SER A 2 44.45 -17.82 15.35
CA SER A 2 43.96 -18.19 14.01
C SER A 2 42.76 -17.34 13.61
N LEU A 3 42.80 -16.82 12.37
CA LEU A 3 41.80 -15.99 11.69
C LEU A 3 40.44 -16.68 11.47
N TRP A 4 40.17 -17.80 12.14
CA TRP A 4 38.98 -18.63 11.98
C TRP A 4 38.01 -18.55 13.18
N SER A 5 38.33 -17.81 14.25
CA SER A 5 37.42 -17.68 15.41
C SER A 5 36.48 -16.46 15.37
N LEU A 6 36.45 -15.72 14.24
CA LEU A 6 35.59 -14.53 14.09
C LEU A 6 34.32 -14.78 13.27
N SER A 7 34.12 -15.97 12.69
CA SER A 7 32.93 -16.30 11.90
C SER A 7 31.72 -16.76 12.72
N GLU A 8 31.86 -16.96 14.03
CA GLU A 8 30.74 -17.30 14.93
C GLU A 8 30.01 -16.08 15.51
N ASN A 9 30.38 -14.86 15.09
CA ASN A 9 29.49 -13.71 15.23
C ASN A 9 28.46 -13.77 14.10
N THR A 10 27.35 -14.46 14.40
CA THR A 10 26.21 -14.75 13.53
C THR A 10 25.41 -13.49 13.17
N SER A 11 26.01 -12.59 12.39
CA SER A 11 25.33 -11.44 11.83
C SER A 11 25.89 -11.19 10.44
N ALA A 12 25.10 -11.55 9.43
CA ALA A 12 25.56 -11.49 8.05
C ALA A 12 25.71 -10.03 7.62
N SER A 13 26.93 -9.61 7.26
CA SER A 13 27.28 -8.20 7.04
C SER A 13 26.43 -7.52 5.97
N TRP A 14 25.91 -8.29 5.01
CA TRP A 14 25.07 -7.82 3.92
C TRP A 14 23.62 -7.53 4.34
N GLN A 15 23.18 -8.01 5.51
CA GLN A 15 21.79 -7.85 5.90
C GLN A 15 21.48 -6.40 6.26
N PRO A 16 20.39 -5.82 5.71
CA PRO A 16 19.92 -4.53 6.16
C PRO A 16 19.58 -4.61 7.66
N GLY A 17 20.15 -3.69 8.46
CA GLY A 17 20.00 -3.69 9.92
C GLY A 17 21.14 -4.39 10.69
N ASN A 18 22.16 -4.94 10.01
CA ASN A 18 23.31 -5.57 10.66
C ASN A 18 24.07 -4.61 11.60
N SER A 19 24.24 -3.34 11.20
CA SER A 19 24.91 -2.32 12.03
C SER A 19 24.18 -2.06 13.35
N GLU A 20 22.85 -2.12 13.36
CA GLU A 20 22.04 -1.94 14.57
C GLU A 20 22.08 -3.18 15.46
N ASN A 21 22.10 -4.37 14.86
CA ASN A 21 22.28 -5.62 15.60
C ASN A 21 23.65 -5.68 16.30
N ILE A 22 24.73 -5.27 15.61
CA ILE A 22 26.07 -5.21 16.22
C ILE A 22 26.08 -4.27 17.43
N LYS A 23 25.53 -3.06 17.30
CA LYS A 23 25.41 -2.12 18.44
C LYS A 23 24.60 -2.70 19.58
N LEU A 24 23.51 -3.42 19.29
CA LEU A 24 22.69 -4.08 20.30
C LEU A 24 23.48 -5.16 21.06
N LEU A 25 24.27 -5.96 20.35
CA LEU A 25 25.11 -6.99 20.94
C LEU A 25 26.21 -6.37 21.84
N GLU A 26 26.87 -5.32 21.38
CA GLU A 26 27.89 -4.57 22.12
C GLU A 26 27.31 -3.93 23.39
N ASN A 27 26.21 -3.20 23.26
CA ASN A 27 25.56 -2.50 24.38
C ASN A 27 25.07 -3.46 25.48
N ASN A 28 24.65 -4.67 25.10
CA ASN A 28 24.12 -5.67 26.03
C ASN A 28 25.15 -6.74 26.43
N ASN A 29 26.43 -6.58 26.06
CA ASN A 29 27.52 -7.53 26.33
C ASN A 29 27.16 -8.98 25.94
N ILE A 30 26.47 -9.14 24.80
CA ILE A 30 26.04 -10.43 24.28
C ILE A 30 27.19 -11.03 23.45
N ASN A 31 27.89 -11.97 24.06
CA ASN A 31 29.07 -12.62 23.48
C ASN A 31 28.87 -14.10 23.13
N THR A 32 27.68 -14.66 23.37
CA THR A 32 27.37 -16.06 23.07
C THR A 32 26.03 -16.21 22.38
N ASN A 33 25.92 -17.22 21.51
CA ASN A 33 24.69 -17.52 20.76
C ASN A 33 23.49 -17.79 21.69
N TRP A 34 23.73 -18.48 22.81
CA TRP A 34 22.69 -18.72 23.80
C TRP A 34 22.17 -17.42 24.44
N LYS A 35 23.07 -16.49 24.80
CA LYS A 35 22.68 -15.18 25.33
C LYS A 35 21.89 -14.39 24.29
N TYR A 36 22.31 -14.44 23.03
CA TYR A 36 21.61 -13.79 21.92
C TYR A 36 20.18 -14.30 21.79
N ARG A 37 19.97 -15.62 21.67
CA ARG A 37 18.64 -16.22 21.57
C ARG A 37 17.78 -15.92 22.80
N SER A 38 18.36 -16.00 24.00
CA SER A 38 17.67 -15.69 25.24
C SER A 38 17.24 -14.23 25.32
N TYR A 39 18.09 -13.30 24.89
CA TYR A 39 17.77 -11.88 24.83
C TYR A 39 16.67 -11.59 23.81
N MET A 40 16.76 -12.18 22.61
CA MET A 40 15.76 -11.99 21.55
C MET A 40 14.38 -12.51 21.96
N VAL A 41 14.31 -13.63 22.69
CA VAL A 41 13.04 -14.16 23.21
C VAL A 41 12.49 -13.28 24.32
N LYS A 42 13.32 -12.86 25.28
CA LYS A 42 12.88 -12.05 26.42
C LYS A 42 12.42 -10.64 26.02
N ASN A 43 13.02 -10.07 24.98
CA ASN A 43 12.74 -8.70 24.53
C ASN A 43 12.01 -8.67 23.18
N ALA A 44 11.42 -9.80 22.75
CA ALA A 44 10.80 -9.94 21.44
C ALA A 44 9.77 -8.83 21.16
N ASP A 45 8.84 -8.62 22.10
CA ASP A 45 7.74 -7.66 21.94
C ASP A 45 8.25 -6.21 21.83
N GLU A 46 9.28 -5.87 22.61
CA GLU A 46 9.88 -4.54 22.59
C GLU A 46 10.64 -4.29 21.28
N ILE A 47 11.43 -5.26 20.83
CA ILE A 47 12.16 -5.19 19.56
C ILE A 47 11.19 -5.03 18.39
N ILE A 48 10.10 -5.81 18.37
CA ILE A 48 9.06 -5.71 17.34
C ILE A 48 8.45 -4.30 17.33
N LYS A 49 8.07 -3.78 18.51
CA LYS A 49 7.47 -2.45 18.64
C LYS A 49 8.42 -1.34 18.15
N ILE A 50 9.70 -1.39 18.54
CA ILE A 50 10.70 -0.41 18.11
C ILE A 50 10.90 -0.48 16.59
N ASN A 51 11.00 -1.69 16.03
CA ASN A 51 11.15 -1.87 14.59
C ASN A 51 9.95 -1.33 13.81
N GLN A 52 8.74 -1.56 14.30
CA GLN A 52 7.51 -1.00 13.70
C GLN A 52 7.51 0.53 13.73
N ILE A 53 7.88 1.14 14.86
CA ILE A 53 7.97 2.60 14.99
C ILE A 53 9.01 3.17 14.03
N ASN A 54 10.19 2.54 13.95
CA ASN A 54 11.26 2.99 13.06
C ASN A 54 10.87 2.85 11.58
N ALA A 55 10.20 1.76 11.20
CA ALA A 55 9.66 1.59 9.86
C ALA A 55 8.62 2.67 9.54
N CYS A 56 7.70 2.97 10.45
CA CYS A 56 6.69 4.03 10.27
C CYS A 56 7.33 5.43 10.14
N LYS A 57 8.37 5.72 10.94
CA LYS A 57 9.14 6.96 10.84
C LYS A 57 9.83 7.08 9.48
N ALA A 58 10.44 6.00 8.97
CA ALA A 58 11.14 6.01 7.69
C ALA A 58 10.22 6.34 6.50
N ILE A 59 8.95 5.95 6.58
CA ILE A 59 7.93 6.25 5.56
C ILE A 59 7.17 7.56 5.82
N GLY A 60 7.59 8.36 6.80
CA GLY A 60 6.96 9.65 7.12
C GLY A 60 5.62 9.55 7.86
N LEU A 61 5.22 8.36 8.31
CA LEU A 61 4.04 8.16 9.16
C LEU A 61 4.43 8.45 10.62
N GLN A 62 4.49 9.73 10.99
CA GLN A 62 4.66 10.12 12.39
C GLN A 62 3.35 9.93 13.16
N ASN A 63 3.43 9.20 14.27
CA ASN A 63 2.37 9.02 15.28
C ASN A 63 1.13 8.25 14.81
N ILE A 64 1.29 6.94 14.55
CA ILE A 64 0.16 6.01 14.68
C ILE A 64 -0.06 5.81 16.18
N ASP A 65 -0.81 6.73 16.77
CA ASP A 65 -1.25 6.64 18.15
C ASP A 65 -2.16 5.41 18.28
N THR A 66 -1.62 4.28 18.76
CA THR A 66 -2.34 2.99 18.85
C THR A 66 -3.56 3.07 19.77
N ASN A 67 -3.66 4.13 20.57
CA ASN A 67 -4.73 4.36 21.53
C ASN A 67 -5.79 5.35 21.03
N LYS A 68 -5.63 5.95 19.86
CA LYS A 68 -6.70 6.72 19.24
C LYS A 68 -7.52 5.77 18.36
N PRO A 69 -8.78 5.46 18.70
CA PRO A 69 -9.69 4.93 17.69
C PRO A 69 -9.74 6.00 16.62
N ASN A 70 -9.06 5.74 15.50
CA ASN A 70 -9.22 6.55 14.31
C ASN A 70 -10.72 6.56 14.06
N GLY A 71 -11.36 7.73 14.24
CA GLY A 71 -12.77 7.96 13.92
C GLY A 71 -13.03 7.90 12.42
N LYS A 72 -12.39 6.95 11.73
CA LYS A 72 -12.66 6.58 10.36
C LYS A 72 -13.92 5.74 10.42
N THR A 73 -15.05 6.39 10.23
CA THR A 73 -16.24 5.73 9.74
C THR A 73 -15.82 4.99 8.47
N ASN A 74 -15.74 3.66 8.51
CA ASN A 74 -15.52 2.79 7.34
C ASN A 74 -16.77 2.79 6.44
N SER A 75 -17.31 3.98 6.13
CA SER A 75 -18.44 4.11 5.23
C SER A 75 -17.93 3.92 3.79
N PRO A 76 -18.58 3.06 3.00
CA PRO A 76 -18.28 2.94 1.58
C PRO A 76 -18.36 4.29 0.87
N PHE A 77 -17.55 4.46 -0.18
CA PHE A 77 -17.66 5.61 -1.08
C PHE A 77 -18.94 5.50 -1.91
N LEU A 78 -19.75 6.56 -1.92
CA LEU A 78 -21.03 6.60 -2.62
C LEU A 78 -20.95 7.56 -3.82
N TYR A 79 -21.15 7.01 -5.02
CA TYR A 79 -21.25 7.77 -6.26
C TYR A 79 -22.59 8.50 -6.33
N LYS A 80 -22.60 9.75 -6.79
CA LYS A 80 -23.81 10.59 -6.85
C LYS A 80 -24.71 10.23 -8.02
N SER A 81 -24.15 9.74 -9.11
CA SER A 81 -24.84 9.41 -10.35
C SER A 81 -24.05 8.36 -11.14
N PHE A 82 -24.67 7.84 -12.22
CA PHE A 82 -24.01 6.89 -13.12
C PHE A 82 -22.79 7.46 -13.84
N ASP A 83 -22.80 8.78 -14.10
CA ASP A 83 -21.72 9.52 -14.77
C ASP A 83 -20.74 10.20 -13.78
N ASP A 84 -20.76 9.80 -12.50
CA ASP A 84 -19.88 10.38 -11.47
C ASP A 84 -18.48 9.76 -11.53
N ASP A 85 -17.51 10.51 -12.08
CA ASP A 85 -16.10 10.11 -12.16
C ASP A 85 -15.31 10.35 -10.85
N SER A 86 -15.96 10.72 -9.76
CA SER A 86 -15.28 10.96 -8.49
C SER A 86 -14.66 9.66 -7.93
N THR A 87 -13.42 9.76 -7.44
CA THR A 87 -12.69 8.61 -6.92
C THR A 87 -12.44 8.77 -5.42
N PRO A 88 -12.51 7.69 -4.63
CA PRO A 88 -12.21 7.75 -3.21
C PRO A 88 -10.74 8.06 -2.96
N ARG A 89 -10.43 8.57 -1.77
CA ARG A 89 -9.05 8.79 -1.34
C ARG A 89 -8.30 7.46 -1.32
N GLY A 90 -7.16 7.39 -2.03
CA GLY A 90 -6.37 6.16 -2.16
C GLY A 90 -6.83 5.24 -3.31
N TYR A 91 -7.66 5.74 -4.23
CA TYR A 91 -7.99 5.02 -5.44
C TYR A 91 -6.73 4.84 -6.32
N GLU A 92 -6.27 3.60 -6.42
CA GLU A 92 -5.10 3.27 -7.22
C GLU A 92 -5.41 3.42 -8.71
N THR A 93 -4.60 4.25 -9.38
CA THR A 93 -4.59 4.41 -10.83
C THR A 93 -3.36 3.71 -11.40
N SER A 94 -3.60 2.77 -12.30
CA SER A 94 -2.55 2.11 -13.08
C SER A 94 -2.70 2.54 -14.54
N ASN A 95 -1.59 2.64 -15.28
CA ASN A 95 -1.61 2.94 -16.71
C ASN A 95 -2.51 1.98 -17.51
N ALA A 96 -2.47 0.68 -17.18
CA ALA A 96 -3.31 -0.33 -17.81
C ALA A 96 -4.80 -0.11 -17.50
N LYS A 97 -5.11 0.22 -16.24
CA LYS A 97 -6.48 0.50 -15.79
C LYS A 97 -7.05 1.76 -16.44
N MET A 98 -6.26 2.83 -16.49
CA MET A 98 -6.67 4.08 -17.14
C MET A 98 -6.95 3.88 -18.62
N LYS A 99 -6.08 3.13 -19.31
CA LYS A 99 -6.27 2.79 -20.73
C LYS A 99 -7.57 1.99 -20.95
N TYR A 100 -7.77 0.92 -20.19
CA TYR A 100 -8.98 0.10 -20.30
C TYR A 100 -10.26 0.92 -20.04
N ILE A 101 -10.28 1.71 -18.97
CA ILE A 101 -11.44 2.57 -18.65
C ILE A 101 -11.71 3.53 -19.82
N SER A 102 -10.67 4.15 -20.39
CA SER A 102 -10.85 5.09 -21.52
C SER A 102 -11.41 4.43 -22.78
N GLU A 103 -11.00 3.20 -23.09
CA GLU A 103 -11.52 2.46 -24.24
C GLU A 103 -13.01 2.12 -24.03
N VAL A 104 -13.35 1.62 -22.84
CA VAL A 104 -14.73 1.27 -22.48
C VAL A 104 -15.64 2.49 -22.43
N THR A 105 -15.17 3.64 -21.93
CA THR A 105 -15.98 4.86 -21.93
C THR A 105 -16.20 5.40 -23.33
N GLN A 106 -15.19 5.32 -24.21
CA GLN A 106 -15.31 5.71 -25.60
C GLN A 106 -16.34 4.84 -26.35
N GLU A 107 -16.29 3.52 -26.19
CA GLU A 107 -17.27 2.59 -26.79
C GLU A 107 -18.70 2.91 -26.35
N LYS A 108 -18.90 3.19 -25.06
CA LYS A 108 -20.21 3.59 -24.52
C LYS A 108 -20.73 4.87 -25.18
N GLN A 109 -19.88 5.89 -25.33
CA GLN A 109 -20.25 7.16 -25.97
C GLN A 109 -20.63 6.97 -27.44
N MET A 110 -19.93 6.10 -28.17
CA MET A 110 -20.31 5.79 -29.56
C MET A 110 -21.69 5.12 -29.63
N ALA A 111 -21.96 4.16 -28.75
CA ALA A 111 -23.24 3.46 -28.72
C ALA A 111 -24.41 4.40 -28.40
N THR A 112 -24.25 5.33 -27.45
CA THR A 112 -25.29 6.33 -27.12
C THR A 112 -25.52 7.31 -28.26
N HIS A 113 -24.45 7.74 -28.96
CA HIS A 113 -24.56 8.59 -30.14
C HIS A 113 -25.36 7.90 -31.26
N THR A 114 -24.99 6.68 -31.62
CA THR A 114 -25.69 5.90 -32.66
C THR A 114 -27.16 5.64 -32.31
N ALA A 115 -27.47 5.38 -31.04
CA ALA A 115 -28.85 5.21 -30.59
C ALA A 115 -29.67 6.51 -30.76
N THR A 116 -29.05 7.65 -30.48
CA THR A 116 -29.67 8.98 -30.62
C THR A 116 -29.88 9.34 -32.09
N GLU A 117 -28.88 9.11 -32.95
CA GLU A 117 -28.97 9.32 -34.40
C GLU A 117 -30.10 8.49 -35.02
N LYS A 118 -30.19 7.20 -34.66
CA LYS A 118 -31.29 6.33 -35.11
C LYS A 118 -32.65 6.87 -34.70
N LYS A 119 -32.78 7.35 -33.46
CA LYS A 119 -34.01 7.94 -32.96
C LYS A 119 -34.40 9.19 -33.76
N ILE A 120 -33.44 10.08 -34.04
CA ILE A 120 -33.66 11.29 -34.84
C ILE A 120 -34.11 10.92 -36.26
N SER A 121 -33.41 9.99 -36.90
CA SER A 121 -33.74 9.51 -38.25
C SER A 121 -35.17 8.96 -38.35
N ILE A 122 -35.60 8.17 -37.36
CA ILE A 122 -36.99 7.68 -37.31
C ILE A 122 -37.99 8.83 -37.18
N VAL A 123 -37.71 9.82 -36.33
CA VAL A 123 -38.59 10.98 -36.14
C VAL A 123 -38.70 11.81 -37.43
N GLU A 124 -37.60 12.03 -38.14
CA GLU A 124 -37.59 12.74 -39.43
C GLU A 124 -38.38 11.99 -40.50
N TYR A 125 -38.21 10.67 -40.59
CA TYR A 125 -39.00 9.84 -41.50
C TYR A 125 -40.50 9.98 -41.24
N LEU A 126 -40.91 9.93 -39.97
CA LEU A 126 -42.32 10.09 -39.60
C LEU A 126 -42.86 11.50 -39.91
N ARG A 127 -42.06 12.55 -39.76
CA ARG A 127 -42.47 13.93 -40.11
C ARG A 127 -42.69 14.15 -41.60
N ASN A 128 -42.01 13.39 -42.47
CA ASN A 128 -42.16 13.52 -43.91
C ASN A 128 -43.32 12.67 -44.47
N LEU A 129 -43.93 11.82 -43.64
CA LEU A 129 -45.05 10.95 -44.00
C LEU A 129 -46.43 11.52 -43.66
N PHE A 130 -46.50 12.54 -42.80
CA PHE A 130 -47.71 13.22 -42.35
C PHE A 130 -47.61 14.72 -42.61
#